data_AF-A0A392TDF6-F1
#
_entry.id   AF-A0A392TDF6-F1
#
_cell.length_a   1.000
_cell.length_b   1.000
_cell.length_c   1.000
_cell.angle_alpha   90.00
_cell.angle_beta   90.00
_cell.angle_gamma   90.00
#
_symmetry.space_group_name_H-M   'P 1'
#
loop_
_entity.id
_entity.type
_entity.pdbx_description
1 polymer ?
#
loop_
_entity_poly.entity_id
_entity_poly.type
_entity_poly.pdbx_seq_one_letter_code
_entity_poly.pdbx_strand_id
1 'polypeptide(L)'
;MQKKLVIDLKATEAKLAEVIQERDTLLAMVKDLEDMVRGLKDKLKETEGKSAEDVIIEEEKTVDRAGIYAGLSRAILVAKIFELNDSMLET
;
A
#
# COMPACT_ATOMS: atom_id res chain seq x y z
N MET A 1 23.81 48.61 -32.66
CA MET A 1 24.06 47.18 -32.38
C MET A 1 24.24 46.88 -30.89
N GLN A 2 25.18 47.53 -30.17
CA GLN A 2 25.42 47.25 -28.74
C GLN A 2 24.18 47.32 -27.82
N LYS A 3 23.32 48.35 -27.95
CA LYS A 3 22.13 48.49 -27.10
C LYS A 3 21.16 47.30 -27.20
N LYS A 4 20.98 46.74 -28.40
CA LYS A 4 20.10 45.58 -28.62
C LYS A 4 20.66 44.34 -27.91
N LEU A 5 21.96 44.12 -28.06
CA LEU A 5 22.66 43.00 -27.40
C LEU A 5 22.51 43.06 -25.87
N VAL A 6 22.62 44.26 -25.27
CA VAL A 6 22.45 44.45 -23.82
C VAL A 6 21.03 44.17 -23.35
N ILE A 7 20.02 44.55 -24.15
CA ILE A 7 18.61 44.26 -23.83
C ILE A 7 18.34 42.76 -23.91
N ASP A 8 18.81 42.12 -24.98
CA ASP A 8 18.63 40.68 -25.19
C ASP A 8 19.34 39.88 -24.07
N LEU A 9 20.55 40.28 -23.67
CA LEU A 9 21.28 39.65 -22.56
C LEU A 9 20.50 39.71 -21.25
N LYS A 10 19.98 40.90 -20.89
CA LYS A 10 19.16 41.07 -19.68
C LYS A 10 17.89 40.22 -19.71
N ALA A 11 17.24 40.11 -20.87
CA ALA A 11 16.06 39.27 -21.02
C ALA A 11 16.41 37.78 -20.87
N THR A 12 17.55 37.33 -21.38
CA THR A 12 18.02 35.95 -21.18
C THR A 12 18.42 35.66 -19.74
N GLU A 13 19.04 36.61 -19.04
CA GLU A 13 19.40 36.48 -17.63
C GLU A 13 18.15 36.37 -16.74
N ALA A 14 17.11 37.17 -17.02
CA ALA A 14 15.84 37.10 -16.30
C ALA A 14 15.16 35.72 -16.49
N LYS A 15 15.08 35.23 -17.72
CA LYS A 15 14.52 33.90 -18.01
C LYS A 15 15.34 32.77 -17.37
N LEU A 16 16.66 32.92 -17.31
CA LEU A 16 17.52 31.94 -16.65
C LEU A 16 17.22 31.88 -15.15
N ALA A 17 17.00 33.02 -14.50
CA ALA A 17 16.62 33.08 -13.09
C ALA A 17 15.26 32.41 -12.82
N GLU A 18 14.27 32.64 -13.69
CA GLU A 18 12.96 31.98 -13.60
C GLU A 18 13.08 30.46 -13.72
N VAL A 19 13.79 29.96 -14.74
CA VAL A 19 14.00 28.52 -14.96
C VAL A 19 14.76 27.87 -13.80
N ILE A 20 15.73 28.58 -13.20
CA ILE A 20 16.45 28.09 -12.02
C ILE A 20 15.49 27.93 -10.84
N GLN A 21 14.63 28.91 -10.60
CA GLN A 21 13.65 28.85 -9.51
C GLN A 21 12.63 27.71 -9.70
N GLU A 22 12.13 27.54 -10.93
CA GLU A 22 11.22 26.44 -11.27
C GLU A 22 11.89 25.08 -11.06
N ARG A 23 13.12 24.92 -11.54
CA ARG A 23 13.92 23.70 -11.35
C ARG A 23 14.09 23.39 -9.87
N ASP A 24 14.45 24.37 -9.05
CA ASP A 24 14.69 24.16 -7.62
C ASP A 24 13.41 23.78 -6.88
N THR A 25 12.28 24.37 -7.27
CA THR A 25 10.95 24.01 -6.75
C THR A 25 10.59 22.56 -7.12
N LEU A 26 10.80 22.17 -8.38
CA LEU A 26 10.53 20.82 -8.84
C LEU A 26 11.45 19.79 -8.17
N LEU A 27 12.73 20.11 -7.97
CA LEU A 27 13.66 19.24 -7.26
C LEU A 27 13.22 18.99 -5.81
N ALA A 28 12.71 20.02 -5.12
CA ALA A 28 12.15 19.86 -3.78
C ALA A 28 10.94 18.91 -3.79
N MET A 29 10.00 19.10 -4.72
CA MET A 29 8.81 18.24 -4.85
C MET A 29 9.17 16.79 -5.17
N VAL A 30 10.15 16.55 -6.05
CA VAL A 30 10.61 15.20 -6.38
C VAL A 30 11.19 14.52 -5.14
N LYS A 31 11.99 15.23 -4.35
CA LYS A 31 12.57 14.68 -3.11
C LYS A 31 11.49 14.30 -2.09
N ASP A 32 10.48 15.17 -1.91
CA ASP A 32 9.35 14.88 -1.02
C ASP A 32 8.56 13.64 -1.50
N LEU A 33 8.33 13.51 -2.80
CA LEU A 33 7.68 12.34 -3.40
C LEU A 33 8.51 11.06 -3.20
N GLU A 34 9.83 11.12 -3.40
CA GLU A 34 10.73 9.99 -3.18
C GLU A 34 10.72 9.51 -1.72
N ASP A 35 10.68 10.45 -0.77
CA ASP A 35 10.57 10.14 0.67
C ASP A 35 9.20 9.51 1.00
N MET A 36 8.10 10.01 0.44
CA MET A 36 6.78 9.40 0.60
C MET A 36 6.70 7.99 0.01
N VAL A 37 7.23 7.78 -1.21
CA VAL A 37 7.26 6.47 -1.86
C VAL A 37 8.05 5.47 -1.02
N ARG A 38 9.19 5.89 -0.45
CA ARG A 38 9.98 5.06 0.45
C ARG A 38 9.19 4.66 1.70
N GLY A 39 8.55 5.63 2.36
CA GLY A 39 7.72 5.37 3.54
C GLY A 39 6.54 4.43 3.25
N LEU A 40 5.89 4.59 2.10
CA LEU A 40 4.82 3.67 1.67
C LEU A 40 5.33 2.27 1.39
N LYS A 41 6.50 2.13 0.76
CA LYS A 41 7.14 0.84 0.49
C LYS A 41 7.51 0.10 1.79
N ASP A 42 7.98 0.82 2.79
CA ASP A 42 8.32 0.22 4.09
C ASP A 42 7.07 -0.25 4.83
N LYS A 43 5.98 0.54 4.81
CA LYS A 43 4.67 0.13 5.35
C LYS A 43 4.12 -1.11 4.65
N LEU A 44 4.23 -1.16 3.32
CA LEU A 44 3.77 -2.32 2.54
C LEU A 44 4.50 -3.59 2.98
N LYS A 45 5.83 -3.55 3.10
CA LYS A 45 6.63 -4.69 3.59
C LYS A 45 6.24 -5.14 5.00
N GLU A 46 5.93 -4.20 5.89
CA GLU A 46 5.46 -4.52 7.24
C GLU A 46 4.13 -5.30 7.20
N THR A 47 3.23 -4.94 6.27
CA THR A 47 1.93 -5.60 6.10
C THR A 47 2.00 -6.90 5.29
N GLU A 48 2.95 -7.04 4.36
CA GLU A 48 3.11 -8.25 3.52
C GLU A 48 3.44 -9.52 4.33
N GLY A 49 4.01 -9.39 5.54
CA GLY A 49 4.31 -10.53 6.43
C GLY A 49 3.14 -11.00 7.30
N LYS A 50 1.96 -10.36 7.19
CA LYS A 50 0.77 -10.67 8.01
C LYS A 50 -0.47 -10.66 7.13
N SER A 51 -0.54 -11.57 6.14
CA SER A 51 -1.78 -11.67 5.36
C SER A 51 -2.91 -12.13 6.28
N ALA A 52 -4.13 -11.64 6.03
CA ALA A 52 -5.30 -12.08 6.77
C ALA A 52 -5.51 -13.59 6.58
N GLU A 53 -5.19 -14.14 5.40
CA GLU A 53 -5.15 -15.58 5.17
C GLU A 53 -4.19 -16.31 6.11
N ASP A 54 -2.97 -15.82 6.34
CA ASP A 54 -1.99 -16.49 7.20
C ASP A 54 -2.47 -16.54 8.67
N VAL A 55 -3.08 -15.46 9.14
CA VAL A 55 -3.67 -15.40 10.49
C VAL A 55 -4.82 -16.40 10.61
N ILE A 56 -5.72 -16.43 9.61
CA ILE A 56 -6.85 -17.37 9.58
C ILE A 56 -6.36 -18.82 9.52
N ILE A 57 -5.33 -19.12 8.72
CA ILE A 57 -4.76 -20.47 8.61
C ILE A 57 -4.15 -20.92 9.94
N GLU A 58 -3.42 -20.05 10.65
CA GLU A 58 -2.84 -20.41 11.94
C GLU A 58 -3.93 -20.56 13.03
N GLU A 59 -4.91 -19.67 13.08
CA GLU A 59 -6.06 -19.81 13.98
C GLU A 59 -6.84 -21.10 13.69
N GLU A 60 -7.12 -21.42 12.43
CA GLU A 60 -7.79 -22.65 12.01
C GLU A 60 -7.00 -23.89 12.44
N LYS A 61 -5.68 -23.92 12.22
CA LYS A 61 -4.82 -25.05 12.69
C LYS A 61 -4.86 -25.24 14.21
N THR A 62 -5.06 -24.18 14.99
CA THR A 62 -5.15 -24.31 16.45
C THR A 62 -6.44 -25.00 16.91
N VAL A 63 -7.57 -24.72 16.25
CA VAL A 63 -8.89 -25.26 16.62
C VAL A 63 -9.24 -26.55 15.87
N ASP A 64 -8.71 -26.73 14.66
CA ASP A 64 -8.90 -27.88 13.79
C ASP A 64 -7.55 -28.45 13.34
N ARG A 65 -6.79 -28.99 14.30
CA ARG A 65 -5.49 -29.62 14.03
C ARG A 65 -5.58 -30.78 13.02
N ALA A 66 -6.73 -31.43 12.92
CA ALA A 66 -6.96 -32.52 11.98
C ALA A 66 -7.32 -32.04 10.56
N GLY A 67 -7.59 -30.75 10.37
CA GLY A 67 -7.96 -30.15 9.08
C GLY A 67 -9.27 -30.68 8.51
N ILE A 68 -10.22 -31.06 9.39
CA ILE A 68 -11.53 -31.61 9.00
C ILE A 68 -12.37 -30.57 8.25
N TYR A 69 -12.21 -29.29 8.62
CA TYR A 69 -12.95 -28.16 8.11
C TYR A 69 -12.20 -27.39 7.01
N ALA A 70 -10.91 -27.72 6.82
CA ALA A 70 -10.07 -27.10 5.81
C ALA A 70 -10.69 -27.23 4.40
N GLY A 71 -10.86 -26.10 3.73
CA GLY A 71 -11.41 -26.04 2.37
C GLY A 71 -12.93 -26.25 2.27
N LEU A 72 -13.65 -26.42 3.38
CA LEU A 72 -15.11 -26.43 3.35
C LEU A 72 -15.65 -25.03 3.04
N SER A 73 -16.68 -24.97 2.21
CA SER A 73 -17.37 -23.71 1.97
C SER A 73 -18.11 -23.26 3.24
N ARG A 74 -18.34 -21.95 3.36
CA ARG A 74 -19.13 -21.38 4.46
C ARG A 74 -20.50 -22.05 4.62
N ALA A 75 -21.15 -22.41 3.50
CA ALA A 75 -22.44 -23.09 3.54
C ALA A 75 -22.36 -24.47 4.20
N ILE A 76 -21.29 -25.23 3.92
CA ILE A 76 -21.09 -26.56 4.52
C ILE A 76 -20.76 -26.44 6.01
N LEU A 77 -19.93 -25.47 6.40
CA LEU A 77 -19.62 -25.22 7.81
C LEU A 77 -20.88 -24.88 8.61
N VAL A 78 -21.72 -24.01 8.07
CA VAL A 78 -23.00 -23.64 8.69
C VAL A 78 -23.91 -24.86 8.83
N ALA A 79 -24.02 -25.70 7.80
CA ALA A 79 -24.82 -26.93 7.88
C ALA A 79 -24.35 -27.87 9.00
N LYS A 80 -23.03 -28.09 9.12
CA LYS A 80 -22.45 -28.91 10.20
C LYS A 80 -22.70 -28.35 11.60
N ILE A 81 -22.70 -27.02 11.76
CA ILE A 81 -23.03 -26.38 13.04
C ILE A 81 -24.49 -26.69 13.42
N PHE A 82 -25.41 -26.60 12.46
CA PHE A 82 -26.82 -26.96 12.71
C PHE A 82 -26.98 -28.45 13.05
N GLU A 83 -26.35 -29.35 12.29
CA GLU A 83 -26.35 -30.80 12.60
C GLU A 83 -25.86 -31.10 14.01
N LEU A 84 -24.75 -30.48 14.44
CA LEU A 84 -24.22 -30.64 15.78
C LEU A 84 -25.19 -30.08 16.83
N ASN A 85 -25.72 -28.88 16.60
CA ASN A 85 -26.63 -28.23 17.53
C ASN A 85 -27.92 -29.05 17.73
N ASP A 86 -28.47 -29.62 16.67
CA ASP A 86 -29.65 -30.50 16.73
C ASP A 86 -29.34 -31.77 17.54
N SER A 87 -28.17 -32.38 17.33
CA SER A 87 -27.75 -33.57 18.09
C SER A 87 -27.54 -33.30 19.59
N MET A 88 -27.24 -32.06 19.97
CA MET A 88 -27.08 -31.63 21.36
C MET A 88 -28.42 -31.31 22.05
N LEU A 89 -29.49 -31.11 21.28
CA LEU A 89 -30.84 -30.86 21.81
C LEU A 89 -31.65 -32.15 22.00
N GLU A 90 -31.18 -33.28 21.46
CA GLU A 90 -31.81 -34.59 21.59
C GLU A 90 -31.35 -35.42 22.81
N THR A 91 -30.52 -34.84 23.70
CA THR A 91 -30.11 -35.40 25.00
C THR A 91 -30.79 -34.72 26.18
#